data_AF-A0A174PDL1-F1
#
_entry.id   AF-A0A174PDL1-F1
#
_cell.length_a   1.000
_cell.length_b   1.000
_cell.length_c   1.000
_cell.angle_alpha   90.00
_cell.angle_beta   90.00
_cell.angle_gamma   90.00
#
_symmetry.space_group_name_H-M   'P 1'
#
loop_
_entity.id
_entity.type
_entity.pdbx_description
1 polymer ?
#
loop_
_entity_poly.entity_id
_entity_poly.type
_entity_poly.pdbx_seq_one_letter_code
_entity_poly.pdbx_strand_id
1 'polypeptide(L)' 'MTYPSARIICEAVESYAAGSKERLTFVSREMPVSFYLDQDLYEVKIIMIRGGYELSCRKRR' A
#
# COMPACT_ATOMS: atom_id res chain seq x y z
N MET A 1 -0.65 -11.79 16.93
CA MET A 1 -0.96 -11.57 15.50
C MET A 1 0.06 -10.62 14.93
N THR A 2 0.75 -11.01 13.88
CA THR A 2 1.74 -10.18 13.18
C THR A 2 1.05 -9.63 11.94
N TYR A 3 0.76 -8.33 11.92
CA TYR A 3 0.32 -7.64 10.71
C TYR A 3 1.55 -7.29 9.85
N PRO A 4 1.39 -7.12 8.53
CA PRO A 4 2.52 -6.83 7.66
C PRO A 4 3.13 -5.49 8.02
N SER A 5 4.46 -5.42 7.99
CA SER A 5 5.16 -4.15 8.11
C SER A 5 4.91 -3.28 6.88
N ALA A 6 5.14 -1.97 7.02
CA ALA A 6 5.11 -1.06 5.87
C ALA A 6 6.10 -1.51 4.77
N ARG A 7 7.22 -2.15 5.14
CA ARG A 7 8.18 -2.74 4.20
C ARG A 7 7.56 -3.81 3.31
N ILE A 8 6.84 -4.78 3.89
CA ILE A 8 6.16 -5.85 3.14
C ILE A 8 5.12 -5.26 2.19
N ILE A 9 4.39 -4.23 2.63
CA ILE A 9 3.41 -3.54 1.78
C ILE A 9 4.10 -2.84 0.61
N CYS A 10 5.22 -2.14 0.85
CA CYS A 10 5.99 -1.49 -0.21
C CYS A 10 6.51 -2.52 -1.23
N GLU A 11 7.09 -3.62 -0.78
CA GLU A 11 7.60 -4.71 -1.63
C GLU A 11 6.48 -5.30 -2.52
N ALA A 12 5.27 -5.46 -1.97
CA ALA A 12 4.12 -5.94 -2.71
C ALA A 12 3.66 -4.95 -3.80
N VAL A 13 3.63 -3.64 -3.49
CA VAL A 13 3.28 -2.57 -4.44
C VAL A 13 4.33 -2.46 -5.55
N GLU A 14 5.62 -2.54 -5.21
CA GLU A 14 6.72 -2.56 -6.18
C GLU A 14 6.61 -3.76 -7.14
N SER A 15 6.33 -4.95 -6.59
CA SER A 15 6.15 -6.17 -7.39
C SER A 15 4.96 -6.06 -8.34
N TYR A 16 3.85 -5.49 -7.87
CA TYR A 16 2.68 -5.24 -8.70
C TYR A 16 2.99 -4.27 -9.85
N ALA A 17 3.58 -3.10 -9.55
CA ALA A 17 3.91 -2.09 -10.55
C ALA A 17 4.93 -2.60 -11.60
N ALA A 18 5.91 -3.41 -11.18
CA ALA A 18 6.85 -4.06 -12.10
C ALA A 18 6.14 -5.01 -13.07
N GLY A 19 5.11 -5.74 -12.60
CA GLY A 19 4.30 -6.64 -13.42
C GLY A 19 3.32 -5.93 -14.34
N SER A 20 2.70 -4.84 -13.88
CA SER A 20 1.71 -4.07 -14.66
C SER A 20 2.34 -3.04 -15.61
N LYS A 21 3.62 -2.69 -15.41
CA LYS A 21 4.35 -1.62 -16.11
C LYS A 21 3.81 -0.21 -15.82
N GLU A 22 3.05 -0.05 -14.75
CA GLU A 22 2.60 1.26 -14.26
C GLU A 22 3.75 1.99 -13.55
N ARG A 23 3.78 3.32 -13.64
CA ARG A 23 4.81 4.13 -12.98
C ARG A 23 4.48 4.28 -11.50
N LEU A 24 5.28 3.65 -10.65
CA LEU A 24 5.18 3.77 -9.20
C LEU A 24 6.04 4.92 -8.65
N THR A 25 5.50 5.71 -7.73
CA THR A 25 6.27 6.68 -6.95
C THR A 25 5.74 6.74 -5.52
N PHE A 26 6.55 6.36 -4.54
CA PHE A 26 6.16 6.46 -3.13
C PHE A 26 6.14 7.90 -2.63
N VAL A 27 5.07 8.25 -1.92
CA VAL A 27 4.96 9.48 -1.13
C VAL A 27 5.38 9.22 0.31
N SER A 28 4.91 8.10 0.88
CA SER A 28 5.33 7.60 2.19
C SER A 28 5.56 6.10 2.14
N ARG A 29 6.71 5.66 2.65
CA ARG A 29 7.06 4.23 2.86
C ARG A 29 6.80 3.78 4.30
N GLU A 30 6.29 4.67 5.15
CA GLU A 30 5.85 4.38 6.51
C GLU A 30 4.33 4.26 6.57
N MET A 31 3.76 3.71 7.66
CA MET A 31 2.31 3.56 7.79
C MET A 31 1.64 4.90 8.15
N PRO A 32 0.62 5.37 7.42
CA PRO A 32 0.02 4.75 6.24
C PRO A 32 0.90 4.88 4.98
N VAL A 33 1.06 3.76 4.28
CA VAL A 33 1.84 3.74 3.03
C VAL A 33 1.05 4.51 1.98
N SER A 34 1.69 5.47 1.32
CA SER A 34 1.04 6.22 0.25
C SER A 34 1.95 6.31 -0.97
N PHE A 35 1.36 6.17 -2.14
CA PHE A 35 2.08 6.12 -3.40
C PHE A 35 1.20 6.56 -4.56
N TYR A 36 1.83 7.13 -5.57
CA TYR A 36 1.24 7.28 -6.88
C TYR A 36 1.46 6.01 -7.69
N LEU A 37 0.40 5.55 -8.34
CA LEU A 37 0.45 4.60 -9.42
C LEU A 37 -0.07 5.32 -10.67
N ASP A 38 0.84 5.60 -11.59
CA ASP A 38 0.67 6.58 -12.66
C ASP A 38 0.21 7.96 -12.12
N GLN A 39 -1.05 8.32 -12.35
CA GLN A 39 -1.62 9.62 -11.93
C GLN A 39 -2.45 9.52 -10.65
N ASP A 40 -2.70 8.31 -10.17
CA ASP A 40 -3.63 8.05 -9.08
C ASP A 40 -2.89 7.89 -7.76
N LEU A 41 -3.26 8.72 -6.77
CA LEU A 41 -2.74 8.62 -5.41
C LEU A 41 -3.51 7.54 -4.66
N TYR A 42 -2.78 6.57 -4.11
CA TYR A 42 -3.30 5.53 -3.22
C TYR A 42 -2.75 5.71 -1.82
N GLU A 43 -3.56 5.30 -0.84
CA GLU A 43 -3.15 5.16 0.55
C GLU A 43 -3.58 3.79 1.08
N VAL A 44 -2.65 3.10 1.74
CA VAL A 44 -2.84 1.81 2.37
C VAL A 44 -2.74 1.99 3.88
N LYS A 45 -3.77 1.51 4.56
CA LYS A 45 -3.88 1.47 6.03
C LYS A 45 -4.14 0.06 6.51
N ILE A 46 -3.66 -0.26 7.70
CA ILE A 46 -4.04 -1.47 8.42
C ILE A 46 -5.20 -1.12 9.35
N ILE A 47 -6.33 -1.80 9.18
CA ILE A 47 -7.49 -1.67 10.03
C ILE A 47 -7.58 -2.93 10.89
N MET A 48 -7.52 -2.77 12.22
CA MET A 48 -7.70 -3.89 13.13
C MET A 48 -9.18 -4.27 13.20
N ILE A 49 -9.47 -5.56 13.07
CA ILE A 49 -10.82 -6.12 13.18
C ILE A 49 -10.83 -7.26 14.22
N ARG A 50 -12.02 -7.71 14.63
CA ARG A 50 -12.12 -8.81 15.59
C ARG A 50 -11.50 -10.09 14.99
N GLY A 51 -10.41 -10.56 15.60
CA GLY A 51 -9.69 -11.75 15.17
C GLY A 51 -8.78 -11.56 13.95
N GLY A 52 -8.57 -10.32 13.48
CA GLY A 52 -7.93 -10.08 12.20
C GLY A 52 -7.39 -8.66 12.00
N TYR A 53 -6.87 -8.44 10.81
CA TYR A 53 -6.65 -7.11 10.26
C TYR A 53 -7.09 -7.10 8.80
N GLU A 54 -7.41 -5.92 8.30
CA GLU A 54 -7.68 -5.65 6.89
C GLU A 54 -6.65 -4.64 6.37
N LEU A 55 -6.18 -4.85 5.13
CA LEU A 55 -5.43 -3.84 4.38
C LEU A 55 -6.41 -3.03 3.55
N SER A 56 -6.72 -1.81 4.00
CA SER A 56 -7.55 -0.88 3.24
C SER A 56 -6.66 -0.06 2.30
N CYS A 57 -6.61 -0.46 1.03
CA CYS A 57 -6.03 0.35 -0.05
C CYS A 57 -7.13 1.18 -0.72
N ARG A 58 -7.00 2.51 -0.71
CA ARG A 58 -8.00 3.41 -1.31
C ARG A 58 -7.33 4.46 -2.17
N LYS A 59 -7.91 4.71 -3.34
CA LYS A 59 -7.61 5.89 -4.16
C LYS A 59 -8.05 7.15 -3.41
N ARG A 60 -7.13 8.09 -3.20
CA ARG A 60 -7.42 9.43 -2.69
C ARG A 60 -8.02 10.25 -3.84
N ARG A 61 -9.20 10.84 -3.60
CA ARG A 61 -9.83 11.82 -4.50
C ARG A 61 -9.22 13.19 -4.28
#